data_AF-A0A7W8V5D5-F1
#
_entry.id   AF-A0A7W8V5D5-F1
#
_cell.length_a   1.000
_cell.length_b   1.000
_cell.length_c   1.000
_cell.angle_alpha   90.00
_cell.angle_beta   90.00
_cell.angle_gamma   90.00
#
_symmetry.space_group_name_H-M   'P 1'
#
loop_
_entity.id
_entity.type
_entity.pdbx_description
1 polymer ?
#
loop_
_entity_poly.entity_id
_entity_poly.type
_entity_poly.pdbx_seq_one_letter_code
_entity_poly.pdbx_strand_id
1 'polypeptide(L)'
;MGLACHTRAALLCAAVFALGACAQPWEAFHAGEPESAVVARLGQPREVYELPDGSRRLMWPTQPMGEVTVAADIDPTGKLIRVRQVLQPNEFYRAEPDKWTKNDVLTNFGRPEDTTYFPMLKREVWSYRYLEDNVWYLLFNFYFDDTGVLRSTQKSPDPLHLQGGDNKPM
;
A
#
# COMPACT_ATOMS: atom_id res chain seq x y z
N MET A 1 44.02 -56.56 24.20
CA MET A 1 44.13 -55.83 22.92
C MET A 1 42.75 -55.30 22.55
N GLY A 2 42.56 -53.99 22.67
CA GLY A 2 41.25 -53.33 22.57
C GLY A 2 40.78 -53.06 21.14
N LEU A 3 39.45 -53.02 21.01
CA LEU A 3 38.63 -52.64 19.87
C LEU A 3 38.87 -51.22 19.33
N ALA A 4 38.51 -51.04 18.05
CA ALA A 4 37.86 -49.89 17.37
C ALA A 4 38.62 -49.55 16.08
N CYS A 5 38.21 -49.96 14.87
CA CYS A 5 36.94 -49.70 14.15
C CYS A 5 36.64 -48.20 13.94
N HIS A 6 37.37 -47.60 12.99
CA HIS A 6 36.90 -46.66 11.95
C HIS A 6 35.83 -45.62 12.35
N THR A 7 36.26 -44.44 12.78
CA THR A 7 35.38 -43.28 12.92
C THR A 7 35.37 -42.47 11.62
N ARG A 8 34.32 -42.68 10.81
CA ARG A 8 33.93 -41.80 9.70
C ARG A 8 33.48 -40.46 10.29
N ALA A 9 34.20 -39.37 10.02
CA ALA A 9 33.73 -38.03 10.31
C ALA A 9 33.22 -37.38 9.01
N ALA A 10 31.96 -37.65 8.68
CA ALA A 10 31.23 -36.86 7.70
C ALA A 10 30.69 -35.60 8.40
N LEU A 11 31.22 -34.44 8.05
CA LEU A 11 30.67 -33.15 8.44
C LEU A 11 30.19 -32.45 7.16
N LEU A 12 29.03 -32.88 6.68
CA LEU A 12 28.19 -32.13 5.74
C LEU A 12 27.56 -30.97 6.53
N CYS A 13 28.19 -29.81 6.52
CA CYS A 13 27.55 -28.57 6.93
C CYS A 13 26.55 -28.15 5.85
N ALA A 14 25.32 -28.64 5.95
CA ALA A 14 24.20 -28.08 5.20
C ALA A 14 23.82 -26.73 5.84
N ALA A 15 24.45 -25.65 5.38
CA ALA A 15 24.00 -24.30 5.65
C ALA A 15 22.70 -24.06 4.85
N VAL A 16 21.56 -24.35 5.47
CA VAL A 16 20.26 -23.90 4.97
C VAL A 16 20.19 -22.40 5.21
N PHE A 17 20.59 -21.62 4.22
CA PHE A 17 20.24 -20.20 4.15
C PHE A 17 18.72 -20.12 3.99
N ALA A 18 18.02 -19.85 5.09
CA ALA A 18 16.65 -19.40 5.04
C ALA A 18 16.64 -18.03 4.35
N LEU A 19 16.34 -18.03 3.05
CA LEU A 19 15.90 -16.83 2.35
C LEU A 19 14.57 -16.41 2.99
N GLY A 20 14.64 -15.58 4.02
CA GLY A 20 13.51 -14.78 4.46
C GLY A 20 13.19 -13.79 3.35
N ALA A 21 12.45 -14.23 2.34
CA ALA A 21 11.76 -13.30 1.45
C ALA A 21 10.93 -12.39 2.36
N CYS A 22 11.05 -11.08 2.17
CA CYS A 22 10.24 -10.09 2.89
C CYS A 22 8.78 -10.27 2.46
N ALA A 23 8.11 -11.27 3.02
CA ALA A 23 6.69 -11.49 2.80
C ALA A 23 5.97 -10.33 3.47
N GLN A 24 5.25 -9.55 2.68
CA GLN A 24 4.51 -8.44 3.23
C GLN A 24 3.35 -9.01 4.06
N PRO A 25 3.05 -8.45 5.25
CA PRO A 25 2.09 -9.05 6.18
C PRO A 25 0.67 -9.17 5.60
N TRP A 26 0.36 -8.44 4.53
CA TRP A 26 -0.91 -8.44 3.81
C TRP A 26 -1.00 -9.42 2.62
N GLU A 27 0.07 -10.16 2.30
CA GLU A 27 0.06 -11.15 1.20
C GLU A 27 -0.50 -12.51 1.62
N ALA A 28 -0.60 -12.76 2.93
CA ALA A 28 -0.96 -14.08 3.48
C ALA A 28 -2.47 -14.28 3.72
N PHE A 29 -3.32 -13.54 3.00
CA PHE A 29 -4.78 -13.63 3.14
C PHE A 29 -5.42 -14.36 1.95
N HIS A 30 -6.48 -15.10 2.23
CA HIS A 30 -7.26 -15.86 1.26
C HIS A 30 -8.71 -15.37 1.21
N ALA A 31 -9.27 -15.32 0.01
CA ALA A 31 -10.70 -15.01 -0.16
C ALA A 31 -11.57 -15.99 0.64
N GLY A 32 -12.65 -15.50 1.24
CA GLY A 32 -13.56 -16.26 2.11
C GLY A 32 -13.18 -16.27 3.59
N GLU A 33 -12.02 -15.71 3.98
CA GLU A 33 -11.70 -15.49 5.39
C GLU A 33 -12.71 -14.53 6.04
N PRO A 34 -13.07 -14.71 7.32
CA PRO A 34 -13.92 -13.74 8.00
C PRO A 34 -13.16 -12.43 8.23
N GLU A 35 -13.86 -11.30 8.16
CA GLU A 35 -13.31 -9.96 8.49
C GLU A 35 -12.53 -9.95 9.82
N SER A 36 -13.03 -10.67 10.83
CA SER A 36 -12.37 -10.78 12.12
C SER A 36 -10.95 -11.36 12.05
N ALA A 37 -10.66 -12.26 11.11
CA ALA A 37 -9.32 -12.80 10.91
C ALA A 37 -8.37 -11.75 10.33
N VAL A 38 -8.86 -10.93 9.39
CA VAL A 38 -8.13 -9.80 8.82
C VAL A 38 -7.78 -8.78 9.90
N VAL A 39 -8.78 -8.38 10.70
CA VAL A 39 -8.63 -7.43 11.80
C VAL A 39 -7.74 -7.99 12.91
N ALA A 40 -7.81 -9.29 13.22
CA ALA A 40 -6.93 -9.90 14.21
C ALA A 40 -5.44 -9.84 13.81
N ARG A 41 -5.15 -9.84 12.51
CA ARG A 41 -3.77 -9.81 11.99
C ARG A 41 -3.25 -8.40 11.69
N LEU A 42 -4.08 -7.52 11.13
CA LEU A 42 -3.70 -6.14 10.76
C LEU A 42 -4.03 -5.09 11.84
N GLY A 43 -4.80 -5.47 12.86
CA GLY A 43 -5.38 -4.56 13.83
C GLY A 43 -6.65 -3.88 13.30
N GLN A 44 -7.18 -2.94 14.09
CA GLN A 44 -8.37 -2.18 13.70
C GLN A 44 -8.08 -1.28 12.50
N PRO A 45 -8.95 -1.25 11.47
CA PRO A 45 -8.78 -0.34 10.34
C PRO A 45 -8.93 1.11 10.80
N ARG A 46 -8.19 2.02 10.16
CA ARG A 46 -8.30 3.47 10.45
C ARG A 46 -9.33 4.16 9.57
N GLU A 47 -9.68 3.54 8.45
CA GLU A 47 -10.68 4.02 7.51
C GLU A 47 -11.55 2.87 7.03
N VAL A 48 -12.84 3.15 6.84
CA VAL A 48 -13.84 2.22 6.34
C VAL A 48 -14.70 2.96 5.32
N TYR A 49 -14.84 2.39 4.14
CA TYR A 49 -15.62 2.94 3.03
C TYR A 49 -16.66 1.94 2.55
N GLU A 50 -17.89 2.39 2.35
CA GLU A 50 -18.92 1.60 1.67
C GLU A 50 -18.70 1.67 0.15
N LEU A 51 -18.79 0.53 -0.53
CA LEU A 51 -18.64 0.42 -1.97
C LEU A 51 -20.01 0.27 -2.65
N PRO A 52 -20.14 0.62 -3.96
CA PRO A 52 -21.44 0.61 -4.64
C PRO A 52 -22.14 -0.75 -4.72
N ASP A 53 -21.40 -1.85 -4.61
CA ASP A 53 -21.91 -3.23 -4.60
C ASP A 53 -22.34 -3.70 -3.20
N GLY A 54 -22.30 -2.80 -2.20
CA GLY A 54 -22.62 -3.10 -0.80
C GLY A 54 -21.48 -3.76 -0.02
N SER A 55 -20.33 -4.00 -0.66
CA SER A 55 -19.12 -4.41 0.04
C SER A 55 -18.50 -3.23 0.81
N ARG A 56 -17.64 -3.54 1.77
CA ARG A 56 -16.92 -2.55 2.57
C ARG A 56 -15.44 -2.64 2.29
N ARG A 57 -14.77 -1.50 2.16
CA ARG A 57 -13.31 -1.42 2.10
C ARG A 57 -12.76 -0.95 3.43
N LEU A 58 -12.01 -1.82 4.08
CA LEU A 58 -11.23 -1.51 5.28
C LEU A 58 -9.83 -1.06 4.87
N MET A 59 -9.29 0.00 5.47
CA MET A 59 -7.95 0.47 5.15
C MET A 59 -7.08 0.74 6.39
N TRP A 60 -5.78 0.46 6.22
CA TRP A 60 -4.72 0.69 7.19
C TRP A 60 -3.63 1.58 6.56
N PRO A 61 -3.85 2.91 6.50
CA PRO A 61 -2.83 3.84 6.02
C PRO A 61 -1.67 3.98 7.02
N THR A 62 -0.44 4.11 6.53
CA THR A 62 0.76 4.40 7.34
C THR A 62 1.16 5.88 7.33
N GLN A 63 0.30 6.74 6.77
CA GLN A 63 0.40 8.20 6.78
C GLN A 63 0.53 8.83 8.18
N PRO A 64 1.03 10.08 8.27
CA PRO A 64 1.39 10.99 7.15
C PRO A 64 2.76 10.74 6.52
N MET A 65 3.64 9.98 7.18
CA MET A 65 5.02 9.76 6.71
C MET A 65 5.22 8.42 5.99
N GLY A 66 4.18 7.61 5.86
CA GLY A 66 4.29 6.26 5.30
C GLY A 66 3.78 6.15 3.85
N GLU A 67 4.33 5.17 3.14
CA GLU A 67 4.18 4.95 1.70
C GLU A 67 3.18 3.83 1.37
N VAL A 68 2.48 3.31 2.38
CA VAL A 68 1.68 2.10 2.28
C VAL A 68 0.28 2.35 2.85
N THR A 69 -0.72 2.00 2.06
CA THR A 69 -2.07 1.77 2.57
C THR A 69 -2.49 0.38 2.16
N VAL A 70 -2.72 -0.49 3.13
CA VAL A 70 -3.33 -1.80 2.88
C VAL A 70 -4.84 -1.61 2.86
N ALA A 71 -5.52 -2.19 1.87
CA ALA A 71 -6.97 -2.22 1.76
C ALA A 71 -7.47 -3.67 1.69
N ALA A 72 -8.51 -3.98 2.44
CA ALA A 72 -9.24 -5.24 2.37
C ALA A 72 -10.70 -4.98 1.95
N ASP A 73 -11.15 -5.66 0.91
CA ASP A 73 -12.55 -5.60 0.46
C ASP A 73 -13.32 -6.75 1.13
N ILE A 74 -14.36 -6.42 1.89
CA ILE A 74 -15.21 -7.37 2.61
C ILE A 74 -16.60 -7.36 1.99
N ASP A 75 -17.10 -8.52 1.59
CA ASP A 75 -18.43 -8.66 1.00
C ASP A 75 -19.55 -8.37 2.03
N PRO A 76 -20.80 -8.21 1.58
CA PRO A 76 -21.94 -7.95 2.48
C PRO A 76 -22.18 -9.05 3.53
N THR A 77 -21.58 -10.24 3.37
CA THR A 77 -21.70 -11.37 4.31
C THR A 77 -20.57 -11.38 5.35
N GLY A 78 -19.67 -10.40 5.32
CA GLY A 78 -18.54 -10.30 6.25
C GLY A 78 -17.33 -11.17 5.86
N LYS A 79 -17.22 -11.53 4.58
CA LYS A 79 -16.14 -12.37 4.05
C LYS A 79 -15.18 -11.57 3.19
N LEU A 80 -13.89 -11.87 3.34
CA LEU A 80 -12.83 -11.24 2.59
C LEU A 80 -12.95 -11.60 1.10
N ILE A 81 -12.96 -10.59 0.24
CA ILE A 81 -12.85 -10.73 -1.21
C ILE A 81 -11.37 -10.74 -1.60
N ARG A 82 -10.62 -9.72 -1.16
CA ARG A 82 -9.19 -9.55 -1.48
C ARG A 82 -8.50 -8.55 -0.55
N VAL A 83 -7.18 -8.64 -0.44
CA VAL A 83 -6.31 -7.65 0.22
C VAL A 83 -5.27 -7.14 -0.77
N ARG A 84 -4.94 -5.84 -0.71
CA ARG A 84 -3.98 -5.19 -1.61
C ARG A 84 -3.32 -3.97 -0.96
N GLN A 85 -2.10 -3.64 -1.39
CA GLN A 85 -1.51 -2.31 -1.16
C GLN A 85 -2.05 -1.36 -2.25
N VAL A 86 -2.53 -0.18 -1.88
CA VAL A 86 -3.22 0.73 -2.83
C VAL A 86 -2.41 1.95 -3.26
N LEU A 87 -1.28 2.24 -2.61
CA LEU A 87 -0.41 3.36 -2.95
C LEU A 87 0.73 2.88 -3.87
N GLN A 88 0.38 2.53 -5.11
CA GLN A 88 1.32 2.01 -6.10
C GLN A 88 0.89 2.32 -7.54
N PRO A 89 1.81 2.35 -8.52
CA PRO A 89 1.52 2.84 -9.87
C PRO A 89 0.36 2.12 -10.57
N ASN A 90 0.30 0.79 -10.52
CA ASN A 90 -0.78 0.00 -11.10
C ASN A 90 -2.15 0.31 -10.50
N GLU A 91 -2.22 0.85 -9.28
CA GLU A 91 -3.45 1.30 -8.64
C GLU A 91 -3.76 2.75 -8.99
N PHE A 92 -2.78 3.65 -8.90
CA PHE A 92 -2.94 5.06 -9.24
C PHE A 92 -3.35 5.28 -10.70
N TYR A 93 -2.78 4.52 -11.64
CA TYR A 93 -3.07 4.67 -13.07
C TYR A 93 -4.46 4.18 -13.48
N ARG A 94 -5.24 3.60 -12.56
CA ARG A 94 -6.66 3.30 -12.78
C ARG A 94 -7.53 4.53 -12.67
N ALA A 95 -7.03 5.63 -12.09
CA ALA A 95 -7.80 6.86 -11.95
C ALA A 95 -8.14 7.45 -13.32
N GLU A 96 -9.39 7.86 -13.50
CA GLU A 96 -9.88 8.41 -14.78
C GLU A 96 -10.17 9.91 -14.62
N PRO A 97 -9.31 10.79 -15.18
CA PRO A 97 -9.63 12.21 -15.30
C PRO A 97 -10.98 12.44 -15.99
N ASP A 98 -11.63 13.54 -15.60
CA ASP A 98 -12.96 13.98 -16.04
C ASP A 98 -14.12 13.05 -15.65
N LYS A 99 -13.85 11.95 -14.95
CA LYS A 99 -14.86 11.00 -14.46
C LYS A 99 -14.81 10.81 -12.95
N TRP A 100 -13.62 10.54 -12.42
CA TRP A 100 -13.44 10.31 -10.99
C TRP A 100 -13.64 11.59 -10.21
N THR A 101 -14.24 11.45 -9.04
CA THR A 101 -14.44 12.49 -8.06
C THR A 101 -13.47 12.32 -6.90
N LYS A 102 -13.43 13.30 -6.00
CA LYS A 102 -12.78 13.17 -4.68
C LYS A 102 -13.20 11.91 -3.94
N ASN A 103 -14.48 11.54 -3.99
CA ASN A 103 -14.98 10.33 -3.34
C ASN A 103 -14.39 9.05 -3.96
N ASP A 104 -14.24 9.01 -5.28
CA ASP A 104 -13.58 7.88 -5.95
C ASP A 104 -12.12 7.74 -5.52
N VAL A 105 -11.40 8.87 -5.35
CA VAL A 105 -10.02 8.87 -4.85
C VAL A 105 -9.96 8.40 -3.40
N LEU A 106 -10.83 8.90 -2.51
CA LEU A 106 -10.89 8.45 -1.10
C LEU A 106 -11.19 6.95 -0.99
N THR A 107 -12.20 6.46 -1.72
CA THR A 107 -12.60 5.06 -1.66
C THR A 107 -11.56 4.11 -2.27
N ASN A 108 -10.66 4.61 -3.14
CA ASN A 108 -9.60 3.79 -3.72
C ASN A 108 -8.29 3.83 -2.94
N PHE A 109 -7.92 4.98 -2.35
CA PHE A 109 -6.59 5.23 -1.79
C PHE A 109 -6.58 5.69 -0.33
N GLY A 110 -7.75 5.99 0.24
CA GLY A 110 -7.88 6.58 1.57
C GLY A 110 -7.67 8.09 1.55
N ARG A 111 -7.62 8.71 2.73
CA ARG A 111 -7.32 10.15 2.86
C ARG A 111 -5.91 10.45 2.34
N PRO A 112 -5.68 11.63 1.74
CA PRO A 112 -4.35 12.06 1.36
C PRO A 112 -3.54 12.45 2.60
N GLU A 113 -2.22 12.50 2.45
CA GLU A 113 -1.33 12.97 3.52
C GLU A 113 -1.31 14.50 3.61
N ASP A 114 -1.52 15.17 2.47
CA ASP A 114 -1.52 16.61 2.32
C ASP A 114 -2.64 17.03 1.35
N THR A 115 -3.20 18.21 1.61
CA THR A 115 -4.20 18.83 0.77
C THR A 115 -3.86 20.30 0.59
N THR A 116 -3.58 20.69 -0.65
CA THR A 116 -3.17 22.05 -0.99
C THR A 116 -4.04 22.61 -2.10
N TYR A 117 -4.56 23.83 -1.94
CA TYR A 117 -5.29 24.53 -3.00
C TYR A 117 -4.38 25.53 -3.73
N PHE A 118 -4.38 25.48 -5.06
CA PHE A 118 -3.62 26.37 -5.94
C PHE A 118 -4.57 27.37 -6.65
N PRO A 119 -4.70 28.61 -6.16
CA PRO A 119 -5.70 29.56 -6.67
C PRO A 119 -5.52 29.93 -8.14
N MET A 120 -4.26 30.01 -8.62
CA MET A 120 -3.97 30.32 -10.02
C MET A 120 -4.44 29.23 -10.98
N LEU A 121 -4.42 27.97 -10.54
CA LEU A 121 -4.89 26.83 -11.33
C LEU A 121 -6.36 26.53 -11.10
N LYS A 122 -6.95 27.08 -10.02
CA LYS A 122 -8.25 26.67 -9.47
C LYS A 122 -8.30 25.16 -9.29
N ARG A 123 -7.30 24.63 -8.58
CA ARG A 123 -7.16 23.21 -8.32
C ARG A 123 -6.89 22.95 -6.86
N GLU A 124 -7.62 22.00 -6.30
CA GLU A 124 -7.24 21.34 -5.05
C GLU A 124 -6.41 20.12 -5.37
N VAL A 125 -5.30 19.95 -4.66
CA VAL A 125 -4.34 18.89 -4.88
C VAL A 125 -4.27 18.02 -3.65
N TRP A 126 -4.47 16.73 -3.85
CA TRP A 126 -4.30 15.70 -2.84
C TRP A 126 -3.06 14.90 -3.14
N SER A 127 -2.18 14.77 -2.15
CA SER A 127 -0.88 14.14 -2.30
C SER A 127 -0.80 12.84 -1.52
N TYR A 128 -0.12 11.85 -2.09
CA TYR A 128 0.13 10.55 -1.48
C TYR A 128 1.60 10.16 -1.67
N ARG A 129 2.34 9.95 -0.58
CA ARG A 129 3.65 9.30 -0.59
C ARG A 129 3.53 7.86 -1.03
N TYR A 130 4.45 7.45 -1.88
CA TYR A 130 4.65 6.06 -2.21
C TYR A 130 6.11 5.78 -2.57
N LEU A 131 6.50 4.51 -2.44
CA LEU A 131 7.79 4.00 -2.86
C LEU A 131 7.61 3.20 -4.16
N GLU A 132 8.17 3.68 -5.26
CA GLU A 132 8.11 2.99 -6.55
C GLU A 132 9.28 2.02 -6.71
N ASP A 133 8.97 0.79 -7.11
CA ASP A 133 9.94 -0.28 -7.39
C ASP A 133 10.93 -0.55 -6.24
N ASN A 134 10.57 -0.19 -5.00
CA ASN A 134 11.45 -0.19 -3.82
C ASN A 134 12.70 0.72 -3.96
N VAL A 135 12.68 1.68 -4.88
CA VAL A 135 13.87 2.51 -5.23
C VAL A 135 13.57 4.01 -5.20
N TRP A 136 12.34 4.47 -5.39
CA TRP A 136 12.08 5.90 -5.57
C TRP A 136 11.01 6.43 -4.62
N TYR A 137 11.37 7.37 -3.75
CA TYR A 137 10.41 8.10 -2.91
C TYR A 137 9.75 9.21 -3.71
N LEU A 138 8.44 9.13 -3.82
CA LEU A 138 7.65 9.90 -4.77
C LEU A 138 6.32 10.32 -4.14
N LEU A 139 5.78 11.43 -4.65
CA LEU A 139 4.40 11.82 -4.43
C LEU A 139 3.59 11.52 -5.68
N PHE A 140 2.40 10.97 -5.48
CA PHE A 140 1.35 10.94 -6.49
C PHE A 140 0.28 11.98 -6.13
N ASN A 141 0.02 12.90 -7.04
CA ASN A 141 -0.81 14.07 -6.83
C ASN A 141 -2.07 13.98 -7.69
N PHE A 142 -3.23 14.16 -7.08
CA PHE A 142 -4.53 14.25 -7.75
C PHE A 142 -5.03 15.69 -7.74
N TYR A 143 -5.32 16.25 -8.92
CA TYR A 143 -5.76 17.64 -9.08
C TYR A 143 -7.26 17.68 -9.36
N PHE A 144 -8.05 18.21 -8.43
CA PHE A 144 -9.48 18.38 -8.56
C PHE A 144 -9.84 19.81 -8.93
N ASP A 145 -10.91 20.00 -9.69
CA ASP A 145 -11.53 21.32 -9.83
C ASP A 145 -12.42 21.68 -8.63
N ASP A 146 -12.99 22.87 -8.67
CA ASP A 146 -13.87 23.41 -7.62
C ASP A 146 -15.16 22.59 -7.41
N THR A 147 -15.52 21.72 -8.36
CA THR A 147 -16.66 20.79 -8.24
C THR A 147 -16.26 19.43 -7.65
N GLY A 148 -14.97 19.21 -7.40
CA GLY A 148 -14.44 17.96 -6.87
C GLY A 148 -14.21 16.87 -7.92
N VAL A 149 -14.21 17.21 -9.20
CA VAL A 149 -13.91 16.29 -10.30
C VAL A 149 -12.40 16.28 -10.57
N LEU A 150 -11.82 15.08 -10.69
CA LEU A 150 -10.41 14.89 -11.02
C LEU A 150 -10.14 15.40 -12.44
N ARG A 151 -9.16 16.29 -12.59
CA ARG A 151 -8.76 16.87 -13.88
C ARG A 151 -7.42 16.38 -14.38
N SER A 152 -6.50 16.08 -13.48
CA SER A 152 -5.19 15.55 -13.86
C SER A 152 -4.51 14.87 -12.69
N THR A 153 -3.53 14.03 -13.01
CA THR A 153 -2.62 13.43 -12.03
C THR A 153 -1.19 13.84 -12.34
N GLN A 154 -0.33 13.87 -11.32
CA GLN A 154 1.09 14.16 -11.49
C GLN A 154 1.92 13.40 -10.47
N LYS A 155 3.05 12.88 -10.94
CA LYS A 155 4.09 12.33 -10.07
C LYS A 155 5.20 13.37 -9.85
N SER A 156 5.71 13.46 -8.64
CA SER A 156 6.87 14.30 -8.29
C SER A 156 7.80 13.56 -7.32
N PRO A 157 9.08 13.92 -7.23
CA PRO A 157 9.94 13.51 -6.12
C PRO A 157 9.32 13.91 -4.78
N ASP A 158 9.51 13.08 -3.75
CA ASP A 158 9.12 13.45 -2.40
C ASP A 158 10.16 14.41 -1.78
N PRO A 159 9.79 15.66 -1.43
CA PRO A 159 10.66 16.62 -0.77
C PRO A 159 11.31 16.13 0.54
N LEU A 160 10.67 15.22 1.30
CA LEU A 160 11.25 14.67 2.53
C LEU A 160 12.52 13.86 2.28
N HIS A 161 12.62 13.26 1.09
CA HIS A 161 13.74 12.40 0.69
C HIS A 161 14.72 13.11 -0.25
N LEU A 162 14.57 14.43 -0.48
CA LEU A 162 15.50 15.19 -1.34
C LEU A 162 16.79 15.65 -0.65
N GLN A 163 17.07 15.25 0.60
CA GLN A 163 18.30 15.64 1.29
C GLN A 163 19.53 15.03 0.57
N GLY A 164 20.34 15.88 -0.05
CA GLY A 164 21.56 15.48 -0.76
C GLY A 164 21.42 15.27 -2.27
N GLY A 165 20.23 15.49 -2.85
CA GLY A 165 20.00 15.46 -4.30
C GLY A 165 19.45 14.13 -4.85
N ASP A 166 19.30 13.10 -4.01
CA ASP A 166 18.87 11.77 -4.42
C ASP A 166 17.60 11.34 -3.67
N ASN A 167 16.53 10.98 -4.39
CA ASN A 167 15.24 10.53 -3.81
C ASN A 167 15.14 9.00 -3.67
N LYS A 168 16.23 8.34 -3.27
CA LYS A 168 16.34 6.88 -3.17
C LYS A 168 16.44 6.42 -1.71
N PRO A 169 15.99 5.20 -1.35
CA PRO A 169 16.35 4.59 -0.09
C PRO A 169 17.87 4.43 0.00
N MET A 170 18.42 4.81 1.17
CA MET A 170 19.83 4.64 1.49
C MET A 170 20.24 3.17 1.54
#